data_AF-A0A383EDV0-F1
#
_entry.id   AF-A0A383EDV0-F1
#
_cell.length_a   1.000
_cell.length_b   1.000
_cell.length_c   1.000
_cell.angle_alpha   90.00
_cell.angle_beta   90.00
_cell.angle_gamma   90.00
#
_symmetry.space_group_name_H-M   'P 1'
#
loop_
_entity.id
_entity.type
_entity.pdbx_description
1 polymer ?
#
loop_
_entity_poly.entity_id
_entity_poly.type
_entity_poly.pdbx_seq_one_letter_code
_entity_poly.pdbx_strand_id
1 'polypeptide(L)'
;MRALRTSVSLIPALFHVLVLVAVDAEAQNPADFTSDIRPIMERSCWSCHGEEFQRSGLDLRTRDDALVGGRAGPAIVPGRADQSLLYRMIAGLEEPLMPRDGPSLSATEIAAVREWIDGGAHWDDGPAVAVAADAADELSDGAREAWAFQLPVQGIVPEASLFE
;
A
#
# COMPACT_ATOMS: atom_id res chain seq x y z
N MET A 1 44.97 35.21 -66.98
CA MET A 1 44.35 33.86 -67.09
C MET A 1 44.88 33.01 -65.93
N ARG A 2 44.02 32.15 -65.37
CA ARG A 2 44.12 31.45 -64.09
C ARG A 2 45.42 30.66 -63.86
N ALA A 3 45.86 30.60 -62.60
CA ALA A 3 46.39 29.39 -61.99
C ALA A 3 46.09 29.43 -60.47
N LEU A 4 44.98 28.79 -60.07
CA LEU A 4 44.59 28.62 -58.68
C LEU A 4 45.54 27.61 -58.03
N ARG A 5 46.21 28.04 -56.95
CA ARG A 5 46.91 27.14 -56.02
C ARG A 5 45.86 26.49 -55.11
N THR A 6 45.71 25.17 -55.21
CA THR A 6 44.87 24.38 -54.29
C THR A 6 45.62 24.20 -52.97
N SER A 7 45.29 25.03 -51.98
CA SER A 7 45.68 24.78 -50.59
C SER A 7 44.69 23.81 -49.97
N VAL A 8 45.17 22.61 -49.65
CA VAL A 8 44.44 21.62 -48.85
C VAL A 8 44.47 22.11 -47.39
N SER A 9 43.34 22.59 -46.88
CA SER A 9 43.16 22.87 -45.45
C SER A 9 42.70 21.59 -44.76
N LEU A 10 43.57 21.04 -43.90
CA LEU A 10 43.21 20.01 -42.93
C LEU A 10 42.32 20.63 -41.84
N ILE A 11 41.06 20.21 -41.79
CA ILE A 11 40.11 20.58 -40.72
C ILE A 11 40.33 19.57 -39.58
N PRO A 12 40.74 19.98 -38.37
CA PRO A 12 40.80 19.07 -37.23
C PRO A 12 39.36 18.74 -36.82
N ALA A 13 38.98 17.47 -36.95
CA ALA A 13 37.68 16.97 -36.50
C ALA A 13 37.61 17.08 -34.97
N LEU A 14 36.89 18.09 -34.49
CA LEU A 14 36.54 18.28 -33.09
C LEU A 14 35.49 17.23 -32.71
N PHE A 15 35.93 16.04 -32.31
CA PHE A 15 35.06 14.99 -31.78
C PHE A 15 34.45 15.46 -30.44
N HIS A 16 33.21 15.97 -30.48
CA HIS A 16 32.39 16.10 -29.27
C HIS A 16 32.05 14.70 -28.78
N VAL A 17 32.79 14.23 -27.77
CA VAL A 17 32.45 13.02 -27.03
C VAL A 17 31.23 13.36 -26.17
N LEU A 18 30.04 13.03 -26.67
CA LEU A 18 28.81 13.02 -25.89
C LEU A 18 28.90 11.84 -24.91
N VAL A 19 29.33 12.12 -23.68
CA VAL A 19 29.31 11.15 -22.59
C VAL A 19 27.85 10.98 -22.17
N LEU A 20 27.22 9.89 -22.61
CA LEU A 20 25.95 9.44 -22.06
C LEU A 20 26.22 8.92 -20.65
N VAL A 21 25.93 9.73 -19.64
CA VAL A 21 25.87 9.26 -18.25
C VAL A 21 24.56 8.49 -18.13
N ALA A 22 24.63 7.16 -18.13
CA ALA A 22 23.52 6.33 -17.73
C ALA A 22 23.32 6.54 -16.22
N VAL A 23 22.22 7.21 -15.86
CA VAL A 23 21.73 7.19 -14.48
C VAL A 23 21.04 5.85 -14.32
N ASP A 24 21.68 4.92 -13.61
CA ASP A 24 21.01 3.72 -13.14
C ASP A 24 19.81 4.16 -12.30
N ALA A 25 18.61 3.92 -12.82
CA ALA A 25 17.40 4.04 -12.05
C ALA A 25 17.38 2.85 -11.10
N GLU A 26 17.89 3.04 -9.89
CA GLU A 26 17.70 2.09 -8.80
C GLU A 26 16.19 1.82 -8.71
N ALA A 27 15.79 0.59 -8.99
CA ALA A 27 14.42 0.14 -8.78
C ALA A 27 14.14 0.30 -7.29
N GLN A 28 13.53 1.43 -6.92
CA GLN A 28 13.18 1.69 -5.54
C GLN A 28 12.16 0.64 -5.15
N ASN A 29 12.57 -0.23 -4.22
CA ASN A 29 11.67 -1.21 -3.66
C ASN A 29 10.53 -0.41 -3.01
N PRO A 30 9.25 -0.73 -3.29
CA PRO A 30 8.14 -0.01 -2.67
C PRO A 30 8.32 -0.05 -1.15
N ALA A 31 8.09 1.09 -0.49
CA ALA A 31 8.27 1.20 0.96
C ALA A 31 7.49 0.10 1.69
N ASP A 32 8.15 -0.55 2.65
CA ASP A 32 7.62 -1.69 3.40
C ASP A 32 6.63 -1.19 4.46
N PHE A 33 5.48 -1.86 4.58
CA PHE A 33 4.46 -1.36 5.48
C PHE A 33 4.92 -1.43 6.93
N THR A 34 5.53 -2.54 7.34
CA THR A 34 5.89 -2.79 8.73
C THR A 34 7.04 -1.91 9.19
N SER A 35 8.09 -1.75 8.39
CA SER A 35 9.26 -0.96 8.78
C SER A 35 9.11 0.53 8.51
N ASP A 36 8.44 0.93 7.43
CA ASP A 36 8.48 2.32 6.96
C ASP A 36 7.17 3.05 7.22
N ILE A 37 6.03 2.40 6.92
CA ILE A 37 4.71 3.07 6.94
C ILE A 37 4.02 2.98 8.31
N ARG A 38 4.04 1.81 8.94
CA ARG A 38 3.39 1.56 10.24
C ARG A 38 3.87 2.54 11.31
N PRO A 39 5.18 2.83 11.47
CA PRO A 39 5.62 3.82 12.45
C PRO A 39 5.05 5.22 12.19
N ILE A 40 4.81 5.59 10.93
CA ILE A 40 4.18 6.86 10.56
C ILE A 40 2.70 6.83 10.96
N MET A 41 1.98 5.77 10.61
CA MET A 41 0.55 5.60 10.92
C MET A 41 0.28 5.61 12.43
N GLU A 42 1.09 4.89 13.20
CA GLU A 42 1.02 4.82 14.67
C GLU A 42 1.19 6.20 15.31
N ARG A 43 2.23 6.93 14.89
CA ARG A 43 2.59 8.21 15.47
C ARG A 43 1.62 9.33 15.07
N SER A 44 1.18 9.35 13.83
CA SER A 44 0.58 10.54 13.21
C SER A 44 -0.89 10.38 12.83
N CYS A 45 -1.43 9.15 12.81
CA CYS A 45 -2.77 8.89 12.27
C CYS A 45 -3.71 8.23 13.28
N TRP A 46 -3.29 7.15 13.94
CA TRP A 46 -4.19 6.27 14.68
C TRP A 46 -4.82 6.86 15.94
N SER A 47 -4.21 7.89 16.54
CA SER A 47 -4.82 8.60 17.67
C SER A 47 -6.14 9.30 17.32
N CYS A 48 -6.32 9.67 16.04
CA CYS A 48 -7.51 10.34 15.55
C CYS A 48 -8.31 9.54 14.51
N HIS A 49 -7.70 8.51 13.91
CA HIS A 49 -8.27 7.68 12.86
C HIS A 49 -7.99 6.19 13.15
N GLY A 50 -8.37 5.75 14.35
CA GLY A 50 -8.15 4.39 14.86
C GLY A 50 -9.26 3.99 15.83
N GLU A 51 -9.01 2.99 16.68
CA GLU A 51 -10.06 2.38 17.53
C GLU A 51 -10.73 3.37 18.48
N GLU A 52 -9.91 4.15 19.19
CA GLU A 52 -10.38 5.01 20.27
C GLU A 52 -11.15 6.21 19.73
N PHE A 53 -10.73 6.70 18.57
CA PHE A 53 -11.34 7.82 17.90
C PHE A 53 -11.24 7.69 16.39
N GLN A 54 -12.40 7.70 15.72
CA GLN A 54 -12.51 7.65 14.26
C GLN A 54 -13.03 8.99 13.76
N ARG A 55 -12.17 10.00 13.71
CA ARG A 55 -12.53 11.32 13.18
C ARG A 55 -13.01 11.15 11.74
N SER A 56 -14.17 11.71 11.45
CA SER A 56 -14.85 11.54 10.16
C SER A 56 -15.26 10.11 9.80
N GLY A 57 -15.31 9.20 10.78
CA GLY A 57 -15.66 7.79 10.57
C GLY A 57 -14.59 7.03 9.79
N LEU A 58 -13.33 7.45 9.91
CA LEU A 58 -12.20 6.83 9.23
C LEU A 58 -11.36 6.03 10.25
N ASP A 59 -11.10 4.76 9.94
CA ASP A 59 -10.11 3.91 10.61
C ASP A 59 -8.98 3.57 9.63
N LEU A 60 -7.74 3.84 10.03
CA LEU A 60 -6.52 3.62 9.24
C LEU A 60 -5.67 2.47 9.79
N ARG A 61 -6.20 1.65 10.70
CA ARG A 61 -5.45 0.52 11.32
C ARG A 61 -5.51 -0.76 10.53
N THR A 62 -6.42 -0.87 9.56
CA THR A 62 -6.49 -2.01 8.65
C THR A 62 -6.53 -1.53 7.20
N ARG A 63 -6.06 -2.40 6.30
CA ARG A 63 -6.12 -2.13 4.86
C ARG A 63 -7.57 -1.94 4.42
N ASP A 64 -8.44 -2.86 4.80
CA ASP A 64 -9.83 -2.88 4.34
C ASP A 64 -10.58 -1.61 4.77
N ASP A 65 -10.41 -1.18 6.02
CA ASP A 65 -11.03 0.05 6.51
C ASP A 65 -10.47 1.30 5.81
N ALA A 66 -9.18 1.34 5.52
CA ALA A 66 -8.58 2.47 4.80
C ALA A 66 -9.04 2.56 3.33
N LEU A 67 -9.36 1.41 2.71
CA LEU A 67 -9.92 1.35 1.36
C LEU A 67 -11.40 1.75 1.32
N VAL A 68 -12.18 1.35 2.31
CA VAL A 68 -13.56 1.83 2.48
C VAL A 68 -13.56 3.34 2.74
N GLY A 69 -12.65 3.78 3.59
CA GLY A 69 -12.48 5.17 4.00
C GLY A 69 -13.59 5.65 4.93
N GLY A 70 -13.71 6.98 5.05
CA GLY A 70 -14.67 7.62 5.94
C GLY A 70 -15.74 8.40 5.19
N ARG A 71 -16.33 9.40 5.86
CA ARG A 71 -17.36 10.28 5.26
C ARG A 71 -16.91 11.04 4.01
N ALA A 72 -15.60 11.20 3.81
CA ALA A 72 -15.02 11.86 2.64
C ALA A 72 -14.78 10.89 1.46
N GLY A 73 -15.07 9.60 1.63
CA GLY A 73 -14.76 8.54 0.67
C GLY A 73 -13.46 7.79 1.02
N PRO A 74 -12.95 6.97 0.07
CA PRO A 74 -11.76 6.15 0.24
C PRO A 74 -10.54 6.97 0.69
N ALA A 75 -9.85 6.53 1.73
CA ALA A 75 -8.61 7.19 2.16
C ALA A 75 -7.45 6.78 1.27
N ILE A 76 -7.41 5.52 0.85
CA ILE A 76 -6.36 4.94 0.01
C ILE A 76 -6.98 4.36 -1.26
N VAL A 77 -6.35 4.65 -2.40
CA VAL A 77 -6.62 4.06 -3.72
C VAL A 77 -5.32 3.38 -4.18
N PRO A 78 -5.23 2.04 -4.09
CA PRO A 78 -4.04 1.29 -4.47
C PRO A 78 -3.57 1.62 -5.89
N GLY A 79 -2.27 1.88 -6.04
CA GLY A 79 -1.62 2.24 -7.29
C GLY A 79 -1.84 3.68 -7.75
N ARG A 80 -2.58 4.51 -6.97
CA ARG A 80 -2.91 5.89 -7.33
C ARG A 80 -2.86 6.82 -6.12
N ALA A 81 -1.65 7.20 -5.70
CA ALA A 81 -1.47 8.14 -4.59
C ALA A 81 -2.11 9.50 -4.88
N ASP A 82 -2.05 9.97 -6.13
CA ASP A 82 -2.68 11.21 -6.58
C ASP A 82 -4.21 11.24 -6.40
N GLN A 83 -4.85 10.07 -6.30
CA GLN A 83 -6.29 9.92 -6.06
C GLN A 83 -6.61 9.49 -4.63
N SER A 84 -5.59 9.24 -3.81
CA SER A 84 -5.75 8.84 -2.41
C SER A 84 -5.85 10.07 -1.51
N LEU A 85 -6.98 10.22 -0.81
CA LEU A 85 -7.20 11.35 0.09
C LEU A 85 -6.14 11.43 1.18
N LEU A 86 -5.68 10.28 1.69
CA LEU A 86 -4.59 10.22 2.68
C LEU A 86 -3.36 10.98 2.19
N TYR A 87 -2.84 10.63 1.00
CA TYR A 87 -1.66 11.27 0.43
C TYR A 87 -1.91 12.76 0.17
N ARG A 88 -3.04 13.10 -0.44
CA ARG A 88 -3.35 14.49 -0.79
C ARG A 88 -3.41 15.40 0.44
N MET A 89 -4.01 14.93 1.54
CA MET A 89 -4.10 15.70 2.79
C MET A 89 -2.75 15.86 3.50
N ILE A 90 -1.88 14.83 3.51
CA ILE A 90 -0.55 14.97 4.13
C ILE A 90 0.41 15.79 3.26
N ALA A 91 0.22 15.79 1.95
CA ALA A 91 1.02 16.56 0.99
C ALA A 91 0.52 18.01 0.82
N GLY A 92 -0.57 18.40 1.48
CA GLY A 92 -1.16 19.74 1.36
C GLY A 92 -1.81 20.02 0.00
N LEU A 93 -2.17 18.97 -0.74
CA LEU A 93 -2.91 19.04 -2.01
C LEU A 93 -4.43 19.08 -1.81
N GLU A 94 -4.90 18.79 -0.59
CA GLU A 94 -6.30 18.84 -0.16
C GLU A 94 -6.35 19.45 1.24
N GLU A 95 -7.37 20.26 1.52
CA GLU A 95 -7.61 20.78 2.87
C GLU A 95 -8.60 19.90 3.66
N PRO A 96 -8.45 19.81 4.99
CA PRO A 96 -7.36 20.39 5.79
C PRO A 96 -6.06 19.56 5.69
N LEU A 97 -4.91 20.21 5.91
CA LEU A 97 -3.63 19.54 6.06
C LEU A 97 -3.67 18.56 7.25
N MET A 98 -3.11 17.36 7.06
CA MET A 98 -2.99 16.33 8.09
C MET A 98 -1.52 16.05 8.45
N PRO A 99 -1.21 15.75 9.73
CA PRO A 99 -2.10 15.72 10.89
C PRO A 99 -2.52 17.14 11.34
N ARG A 100 -3.75 17.31 11.83
CA ARG A 100 -4.22 18.61 12.36
C ARG A 100 -3.62 18.95 13.72
N ASP A 101 -3.51 17.92 14.55
CA ASP A 101 -3.13 18.04 15.95
C ASP A 101 -1.79 17.29 16.13
N GLY A 102 -0.68 17.92 15.68
CA GLY A 102 0.65 17.32 15.70
C GLY A 102 1.61 17.95 14.68
N PRO A 103 2.89 17.53 14.68
CA PRO A 103 3.81 17.96 13.65
C PRO A 103 3.41 17.38 12.28
N SER A 104 3.61 18.17 11.23
CA SER A 104 3.51 17.68 9.85
C SER A 104 4.58 16.61 9.59
N LEU A 105 4.26 15.69 8.67
CA LEU A 105 5.23 14.71 8.19
C LEU A 105 6.36 15.42 7.44
N SER A 106 7.56 14.86 7.52
CA SER A 106 8.69 15.27 6.71
C SER A 106 8.46 14.93 5.22
N ALA A 107 9.19 15.60 4.34
CA ALA A 107 9.13 15.31 2.90
C ALA A 107 9.46 13.84 2.58
N THR A 108 10.40 13.24 3.32
CA THR A 108 10.78 11.83 3.17
C THR A 108 9.64 10.89 3.57
N GLU A 109 8.96 11.16 4.68
CA GLU A 109 7.80 10.36 5.10
C GLU A 109 6.63 10.48 4.11
N ILE A 110 6.38 11.69 3.59
CA ILE A 110 5.35 11.91 2.56
C ILE A 110 5.69 11.15 1.28
N ALA A 111 6.97 11.13 0.88
CA ALA A 111 7.44 10.37 -0.27
C ALA A 111 7.27 8.86 -0.06
N ALA A 112 7.65 8.33 1.11
CA ALA A 112 7.46 6.92 1.46
C ALA A 112 5.98 6.51 1.40
N VAL A 113 5.06 7.32 1.94
CA VAL A 113 3.62 7.06 1.85
C VAL A 113 3.15 7.07 0.40
N ARG A 114 3.65 7.98 -0.43
CA ARG A 114 3.33 8.02 -1.87
C ARG A 114 3.77 6.73 -2.56
N GLU A 115 5.03 6.38 -2.41
CA GLU A 115 5.64 5.20 -3.05
C GLU A 115 4.95 3.92 -2.63
N TRP A 116 4.62 3.79 -1.34
CA TRP A 116 3.84 2.67 -0.83
C TRP A 116 2.45 2.57 -1.47
N ILE A 117 1.72 3.68 -1.59
CA ILE A 117 0.39 3.69 -2.22
C ILE A 117 0.50 3.38 -3.71
N ASP A 118 1.42 4.03 -4.42
CA ASP A 118 1.68 3.79 -5.85
C ASP A 118 2.16 2.35 -6.10
N GLY A 119 2.83 1.74 -5.12
CA GLY A 119 3.21 0.33 -5.08
C GLY A 119 2.08 -0.65 -4.76
N GLY A 120 0.84 -0.17 -4.57
CA GLY A 120 -0.34 -1.02 -4.34
C GLY A 120 -0.86 -1.04 -2.90
N ALA A 121 -0.25 -0.24 -2.01
CA ALA A 121 -0.58 -0.21 -0.58
C ALA A 121 -0.67 -1.63 0.00
N HIS A 122 0.39 -2.41 -0.20
CA HIS A 122 0.51 -3.75 0.39
C HIS A 122 0.77 -3.59 1.88
N TRP A 123 -0.05 -4.26 2.68
CA TRP A 123 0.17 -4.36 4.10
C TRP A 123 0.83 -5.71 4.31
N ASP A 124 1.96 -5.75 4.98
CA ASP A 124 2.53 -7.04 5.35
C ASP A 124 1.56 -7.65 6.34
N ASP A 125 0.97 -8.78 5.94
CA ASP A 125 0.09 -9.53 6.80
C ASP A 125 0.85 -9.77 8.12
N GLY A 126 0.39 -9.15 9.21
CA GLY A 126 0.77 -9.63 10.55
C GLY A 126 0.55 -11.15 10.59
N PRO A 127 1.39 -11.89 11.33
CA PRO A 127 1.85 -13.24 10.97
C PRO A 127 0.93 -13.97 9.99
N ALA A 128 1.40 -14.13 8.75
CA ALA A 128 0.68 -14.76 7.65
C ALA A 128 -0.25 -15.89 8.11
N VAL A 129 -1.55 -15.59 8.18
CA VAL A 129 -2.53 -16.60 7.81
C VAL A 129 -2.71 -16.43 6.32
N ALA A 130 -1.77 -17.03 5.57
CA ALA A 130 -1.93 -17.20 4.15
C ALA A 130 -3.23 -17.98 3.92
N VAL A 131 -4.32 -17.28 3.64
CA VAL A 131 -5.42 -17.86 2.89
C VAL A 131 -4.93 -17.87 1.45
N ALA A 132 -4.13 -18.89 1.13
CA ALA A 132 -3.75 -19.22 -0.23
C ALA A 132 -5.04 -19.31 -1.06
N ALA A 133 -5.22 -18.32 -1.94
CA ALA A 133 -6.35 -18.24 -2.85
C ALA A 133 -6.07 -19.09 -4.10
N ASP A 134 -5.66 -20.35 -3.90
CA ASP A 134 -5.38 -21.34 -4.96
C ASP A 134 -4.83 -22.66 -4.38
N ALA A 135 -5.63 -23.35 -3.57
CA ALA A 135 -5.47 -24.79 -3.37
C ALA A 135 -6.86 -25.43 -3.20
N ALA A 136 -7.66 -25.33 -4.26
CA ALA A 136 -8.74 -26.27 -4.48
C ALA A 136 -8.16 -27.54 -5.13
N ASP A 137 -7.26 -28.24 -4.43
CA ASP A 137 -7.03 -29.66 -4.72
C ASP A 137 -6.50 -30.37 -3.46
N GLU A 138 -7.19 -31.46 -3.13
CA GLU A 138 -6.93 -32.45 -2.08
C GLU A 138 -6.89 -31.98 -0.61
N LEU A 139 -8.10 -31.87 -0.02
CA LEU A 139 -8.26 -32.18 1.40
C LEU A 139 -7.87 -33.65 1.62
N SER A 140 -6.90 -33.92 2.51
CA SER A 140 -6.55 -35.30 2.87
C SER A 140 -7.76 -36.05 3.45
N ASP A 141 -7.82 -37.37 3.24
CA ASP A 141 -8.97 -38.19 3.67
C ASP A 141 -9.35 -37.97 5.15
N GLY A 142 -8.36 -37.75 6.02
CA GLY A 142 -8.58 -37.48 7.45
C GLY A 142 -9.21 -36.12 7.77
N ALA A 143 -9.10 -35.12 6.89
CA ALA A 143 -9.72 -33.80 7.11
C ALA A 143 -11.26 -33.88 7.04
N ARG A 144 -11.81 -34.84 6.28
CA ARG A 144 -13.25 -35.08 6.16
C ARG A 144 -13.84 -35.82 7.37
N GLU A 145 -12.98 -36.43 8.20
CA GLU A 145 -13.37 -37.15 9.41
C GLU A 145 -13.32 -36.27 10.67
N ALA A 146 -12.82 -35.04 10.57
CA ALA A 146 -12.78 -34.12 11.69
C ALA A 146 -14.21 -33.76 12.15
N TRP A 147 -14.40 -33.76 13.47
CA TRP A 147 -15.68 -33.49 14.15
C TRP A 147 -16.38 -32.21 13.70
N ALA A 148 -15.63 -31.20 13.28
CA ALA A 148 -16.14 -29.92 12.79
C ALA A 148 -16.91 -30.02 11.46
N PHE A 149 -16.73 -31.11 10.71
CA PHE A 149 -17.38 -31.34 9.42
C PHE A 149 -18.42 -32.47 9.45
N GLN A 150 -18.66 -33.07 10.62
CA GLN A 150 -19.72 -34.05 10.81
C GLN A 150 -21.02 -33.32 11.11
N LEU A 151 -22.06 -33.56 10.30
CA LEU A 151 -23.38 -32.99 10.54
C LEU A 151 -23.88 -33.42 11.93
N PRO A 152 -24.36 -32.48 12.77
CA PRO A 152 -24.90 -32.83 14.07
C PRO A 152 -26.11 -33.75 13.88
N VAL A 153 -26.05 -34.95 14.44
CA VAL A 153 -27.21 -35.85 14.50
C VAL A 153 -28.20 -35.31 15.50
N GLN A 154 -29.44 -35.08 15.06
CA GLN A 154 -30.51 -34.70 15.98
C GLN A 154 -30.82 -35.87 16.91
N GLY A 155 -30.49 -35.70 18.19
CA GLY A 155 -30.87 -36.65 19.23
C GLY A 155 -32.38 -36.68 19.43
N ILE A 156 -32.90 -37.81 19.90
CA ILE A 156 -34.30 -37.91 20.33
C ILE A 156 -34.47 -36.98 21.52
N VAL A 157 -35.29 -35.94 21.36
CA VAL A 157 -35.67 -35.05 22.47
C VAL A 157 -36.58 -35.86 23.39
N PRO A 158 -36.25 -36.04 24.68
CA PRO A 158 -37.14 -36.72 25.62
C PRO A 158 -38.44 -35.92 25.72
N GLU A 159 -39.57 -36.62 25.71
CA GLU A 159 -40.87 -35.97 25.94
C GLU A 159 -40.84 -35.34 27.33
N ALA A 160 -41.00 -34.01 27.37
CA ALA A 160 -41.14 -33.30 28.62
C ALA A 160 -42.45 -33.73 29.27
N SER A 161 -42.39 -34.69 30.21
CA SER A 161 -43.47 -34.84 31.18
C SER A 161 -43.51 -33.55 31.98
N LEU A 162 -44.63 -32.84 31.83
CA LEU A 162 -44.94 -31.60 32.53
C LEU A 162 -44.59 -31.78 34.02
N PHE A 163 -43.77 -30.86 34.53
CA PHE A 163 -43.48 -30.75 35.95
C PHE A 163 -44.82 -30.46 36.65
N GLU A 164 -45.27 -31.39 37.49
CA GLU A 164 -46.41 -31.25 38.41
C GLU A 164 -45.98 -30.66 39.76
#